data_AF-Q08S06-F1
#
_entry.id   AF-Q08S06-F1
#
_cell.length_a   1.000
_cell.length_b   1.000
_cell.length_c   1.000
_cell.angle_alpha   90.00
_cell.angle_beta   90.00
_cell.angle_gamma   90.00
#
_symmetry.space_group_name_H-M   'P 1'
#
loop_
_entity.id
_entity.type
_entity.pdbx_description
1 polymer ?
#
loop_
_entity_poly.entity_id
_entity_poly.type
_entity_poly.pdbx_seq_one_letter_code
_entity_poly.pdbx_strand_id
1 'polypeptide(L)'
;MLLEHSQELGLTDAQQNSLESIQQALLQKNAPFKKTLEQLRPPTPPADGQPRQGPPDDAMRARFEQVHDTLQQMKNNDDAAYTEAESLLSDDQKQKARTLISQEIELREQHRQSMPPRRRERSAPSGGSL
;
A
#
# COMPACT_ATOMS: atom_id res chain seq x y z
N MET A 1 -11.23 -4.65 -2.90
CA MET A 1 -12.06 -4.67 -1.68
C MET A 1 -13.55 -4.47 -1.93
N LEU A 2 -14.11 -3.36 -2.47
CA LEU A 2 -15.57 -3.32 -2.73
C LEU A 2 -16.02 -4.15 -3.95
N LEU A 3 -15.34 -3.99 -5.09
CA LEU A 3 -15.63 -4.74 -6.32
C LEU A 3 -15.39 -6.26 -6.16
N GLU A 4 -14.44 -6.64 -5.30
CA GLU A 4 -14.13 -8.05 -4.96
C GLU A 4 -15.31 -8.74 -4.26
N HIS A 5 -16.12 -7.99 -3.50
CA HIS A 5 -17.31 -8.48 -2.81
C HIS A 5 -18.61 -8.04 -3.50
N SER A 6 -18.57 -7.72 -4.80
CA SER A 6 -19.71 -7.15 -5.53
C SER A 6 -20.98 -8.01 -5.46
N GLN A 7 -20.83 -9.34 -5.60
CA GLN A 7 -21.94 -10.29 -5.47
C GLN A 7 -22.49 -10.35 -4.04
N GLU A 8 -21.61 -10.37 -3.05
CA GLU A 8 -22.02 -10.42 -1.64
C GLU A 8 -22.73 -9.13 -1.22
N LEU A 9 -22.28 -7.98 -1.73
CA LEU A 9 -22.90 -6.68 -1.48
C LEU A 9 -24.19 -6.46 -2.29
N GLY A 10 -24.54 -7.36 -3.20
CA GLY A 10 -25.68 -7.21 -4.09
C GLY A 10 -25.59 -5.94 -4.92
N LEU A 11 -24.37 -5.59 -5.39
CA LEU A 11 -24.17 -4.40 -6.21
C LEU A 11 -24.86 -4.57 -7.56
N THR A 12 -25.66 -3.58 -7.94
CA THR A 12 -26.24 -3.52 -9.28
C THR A 12 -25.15 -3.26 -10.33
N ASP A 13 -25.40 -3.62 -11.59
CA ASP A 13 -24.46 -3.37 -12.69
C ASP A 13 -24.08 -1.87 -12.80
N ALA A 14 -25.04 -0.98 -12.55
CA ALA A 14 -24.80 0.46 -12.54
C ALA A 14 -23.84 0.88 -11.41
N GLN A 15 -24.00 0.30 -10.21
CA GLN A 15 -23.08 0.54 -9.08
C GLN A 15 -21.69 -0.02 -9.37
N GLN A 16 -21.59 -1.22 -9.96
CA GLN A 16 -20.31 -1.82 -10.34
C GLN A 16 -19.57 -0.96 -11.38
N ASN A 17 -20.24 -0.54 -12.45
CA ASN A 17 -19.65 0.33 -13.48
C ASN A 17 -19.16 1.67 -12.88
N SER A 18 -19.93 2.23 -11.94
CA SER A 18 -19.55 3.48 -11.28
C SER A 18 -18.32 3.29 -10.39
N LEU A 19 -18.27 2.20 -9.62
CA LEU A 19 -17.11 1.85 -8.80
C LEU A 19 -15.85 1.57 -9.63
N GLU A 20 -15.98 0.91 -10.77
CA GLU A 20 -14.87 0.73 -11.72
C GLU A 20 -14.36 2.06 -12.26
N SER A 21 -15.26 2.97 -12.62
CA SER A 21 -14.89 4.33 -13.06
C SER A 21 -14.13 5.09 -11.97
N ILE A 22 -14.59 5.02 -10.71
CA ILE A 22 -13.89 5.63 -9.56
C ILE A 22 -12.49 5.01 -9.41
N GLN A 23 -12.36 3.69 -9.51
CA GLN A 23 -11.07 3.02 -9.42
C GLN A 23 -10.11 3.44 -10.54
N GLN A 24 -10.59 3.53 -11.78
CA GLN A 24 -9.80 4.00 -12.92
C GLN A 24 -9.36 5.46 -12.74
N ALA A 25 -10.27 6.33 -12.30
CA ALA A 25 -9.96 7.73 -12.00
C ALA A 25 -8.91 7.85 -10.89
N LEU A 26 -9.00 7.04 -9.83
CA LEU A 26 -8.01 6.99 -8.76
C LEU A 26 -6.64 6.55 -9.28
N LEU A 27 -6.59 5.49 -10.11
CA LEU A 27 -5.34 5.03 -10.73
C LEU A 27 -4.69 6.12 -11.59
N GLN A 28 -5.49 6.84 -12.38
CA GLN A 28 -5.00 7.95 -13.20
C GLN A 28 -4.50 9.12 -12.35
N LYS A 29 -5.23 9.51 -11.30
CA LYS A 29 -4.81 10.55 -10.35
C LYS A 29 -3.53 10.18 -9.61
N ASN A 30 -3.37 8.89 -9.26
CA ASN A 30 -2.20 8.40 -8.52
C ASN A 30 -0.98 8.08 -9.41
N ALA A 31 -1.15 7.96 -10.73
CA ALA A 31 -0.06 7.68 -11.68
C ALA A 31 1.14 8.65 -11.58
N PRO A 32 0.97 9.99 -11.54
CA PRO A 32 2.12 10.91 -11.39
C PRO A 32 2.83 10.74 -10.05
N PHE A 33 2.09 10.53 -8.95
CA PHE A 33 2.69 10.34 -7.62
C PHE A 33 3.51 9.05 -7.54
N LYS A 34 3.06 7.96 -8.17
CA LYS A 34 3.84 6.73 -8.29
C LYS A 34 5.17 6.96 -9.00
N LYS A 35 5.17 7.73 -10.10
CA LYS A 35 6.41 8.12 -10.80
C LYS A 35 7.34 8.94 -9.91
N THR A 36 6.80 9.88 -9.12
CA THR A 36 7.59 10.64 -8.14
C THR A 36 8.23 9.72 -7.11
N LEU A 37 7.49 8.75 -6.55
CA LEU A 37 8.04 7.79 -5.60
C LEU A 37 9.14 6.91 -6.21
N GLU A 38 9.00 6.51 -7.48
CA GLU A 38 10.02 5.75 -8.20
C GLU A 38 11.32 6.55 -8.38
N GLN A 39 11.20 7.84 -8.72
CA GLN A 39 12.36 8.76 -8.81
C GLN A 39 13.01 8.99 -7.45
N LEU A 40 12.20 9.00 -6.39
CA LEU A 40 12.65 9.10 -5.01
C LEU A 40 13.02 7.75 -4.40
N ARG A 41 13.18 6.67 -5.17
CA ARG A 41 13.60 5.36 -4.65
C ARG A 41 15.11 5.29 -4.43
N PRO A 42 15.61 4.67 -3.34
CA PRO A 42 17.04 4.72 -3.08
C PRO A 42 17.74 3.79 -4.07
N PRO A 43 18.95 4.16 -4.54
CA PRO A 43 19.74 3.22 -5.32
C PRO A 43 19.94 1.96 -4.50
N THR A 44 19.67 0.81 -5.12
CA THR A 44 19.84 -0.49 -4.46
C THR A 44 21.33 -0.67 -4.19
N PRO A 45 21.76 -0.98 -2.96
CA PRO A 45 23.19 -1.13 -2.68
C PRO A 45 23.77 -2.25 -3.54
N PRO A 46 24.99 -2.09 -4.09
CA PRO A 46 25.66 -3.17 -4.81
C PRO A 46 25.86 -4.38 -3.90
N ALA A 47 25.85 -5.58 -4.49
CA ALA A 47 25.89 -6.86 -3.78
C ALA A 47 27.17 -7.07 -2.95
N ASP A 48 28.23 -6.30 -3.23
CA ASP A 48 29.57 -6.49 -2.66
C ASP A 48 29.76 -5.93 -1.23
N GLY A 49 28.68 -5.55 -0.54
CA GLY A 49 28.70 -5.23 0.89
C GLY A 49 29.50 -3.98 1.28
N GLN A 50 30.02 -3.20 0.33
CA GLN A 50 30.74 -1.97 0.63
C GLN A 50 29.76 -0.85 1.06
N PRO A 51 29.97 -0.23 2.24
CA PRO A 51 29.17 0.91 2.66
C PRO A 51 29.48 2.09 1.73
N ARG A 52 28.51 2.46 0.87
CA ARG A 52 28.56 3.76 0.20
C ARG A 52 28.38 4.85 1.24
N GLN A 53 29.16 5.92 1.14
CA GLN A 53 28.81 7.18 1.82
C GLN A 53 27.41 7.55 1.34
N GLY A 54 26.45 7.55 2.28
CA GLY A 54 25.07 7.92 2.00
C GLY A 54 24.99 9.39 1.55
N PRO A 55 23.86 9.81 0.96
CA PRO A 55 23.61 11.24 0.77
C PRO A 55 23.76 11.98 2.12
N PRO A 56 24.19 13.25 2.11
CA PRO A 56 24.23 14.08 3.31
C PRO A 56 22.89 14.03 4.07
N ASP A 57 22.92 14.13 5.40
CA ASP A 57 21.72 14.01 6.25
C ASP A 57 20.58 14.95 5.82
N ASP A 58 20.90 16.18 5.41
CA ASP A 58 19.93 17.15 4.90
C ASP A 58 19.26 16.70 3.59
N ALA A 59 20.03 16.09 2.67
CA ALA A 59 19.49 15.56 1.42
C ALA A 59 18.64 14.31 1.67
N MET A 60 19.00 13.48 2.65
CA MET A 60 18.16 12.36 3.08
C MET A 60 16.86 12.86 3.71
N ARG A 61 16.91 13.90 4.56
CA ARG A 61 15.73 14.49 5.19
C ARG A 61 14.77 15.10 4.17
N ALA A 62 15.27 15.96 3.27
CA ALA A 62 14.44 16.58 2.23
C ALA A 62 13.73 15.53 1.35
N ARG A 63 14.42 14.43 1.06
CA ARG A 63 13.85 13.30 0.32
C ARG A 63 12.77 12.55 1.11
N PHE A 64 12.96 12.37 2.43
CA PHE A 64 11.95 11.79 3.30
C PHE A 64 10.70 12.66 3.37
N GLU A 65 10.86 13.98 3.51
CA GLU A 65 9.76 14.95 3.49
C GLU A 65 9.00 14.86 2.15
N GLN A 66 9.71 14.82 1.02
CA GLN A 66 9.07 14.68 -0.30
C GLN A 66 8.34 13.35 -0.49
N VAL A 67 8.90 12.24 0.01
CA VAL A 67 8.21 10.93 0.01
C VAL A 67 6.96 10.99 0.87
N HIS A 68 7.06 11.54 2.08
CA HIS A 68 5.94 11.67 3.01
C HIS A 68 4.80 12.48 2.37
N ASP A 69 5.11 13.65 1.80
CA ASP A 69 4.10 14.49 1.15
C ASP A 69 3.46 13.79 -0.04
N THR A 70 4.24 13.08 -0.85
CA THR A 70 3.72 12.31 -1.98
C THR A 70 2.77 11.20 -1.53
N LEU A 71 3.13 10.47 -0.47
CA LEU A 71 2.27 9.44 0.12
C LEU A 71 1.01 10.04 0.74
N GLN A 72 1.11 11.20 1.37
CA GLN A 72 -0.04 11.89 1.94
C GLN A 72 -1.03 12.33 0.83
N GLN A 73 -0.54 12.82 -0.31
CA GLN A 73 -1.39 13.15 -1.45
C GLN A 73 -2.10 11.91 -2.01
N MET A 74 -1.40 10.78 -2.14
CA MET A 74 -2.02 9.52 -2.57
C MET A 74 -3.09 9.06 -1.58
N LYS A 75 -2.81 9.14 -0.27
CA LYS A 75 -3.80 8.84 0.77
C LYS A 75 -5.04 9.72 0.64
N ASN A 76 -4.87 11.03 0.44
CA ASN A 76 -6.00 11.94 0.27
C ASN A 76 -6.86 11.57 -0.95
N ASN A 77 -6.22 11.15 -2.06
CA ASN A 77 -6.95 10.66 -3.23
C ASN A 77 -7.71 9.36 -2.94
N ASP A 78 -7.09 8.44 -2.20
CA ASP A 78 -7.71 7.18 -1.80
C ASP A 78 -8.92 7.43 -0.87
N ASP A 79 -8.80 8.33 0.11
CA ASP A 79 -9.88 8.72 1.03
C ASP A 79 -11.06 9.37 0.26
N ALA A 80 -10.76 10.23 -0.72
CA ALA A 80 -11.78 10.86 -1.55
C ALA A 80 -12.52 9.83 -2.43
N ALA A 81 -11.78 8.92 -3.07
CA ALA A 81 -12.36 7.85 -3.87
C ALA A 81 -13.20 6.88 -3.02
N TYR A 82 -12.77 6.59 -1.79
CA TYR A 82 -13.53 5.79 -0.85
C TYR A 82 -14.85 6.46 -0.45
N THR A 83 -14.81 7.77 -0.16
CA THR A 83 -16.01 8.56 0.17
C THR A 83 -16.99 8.58 -0.99
N GLU A 84 -16.50 8.76 -2.22
CA GLU A 84 -17.32 8.72 -3.44
C GLU A 84 -17.94 7.33 -3.63
N ALA A 85 -17.15 6.26 -3.44
CA ALA A 85 -17.64 4.89 -3.51
C ALA A 85 -18.71 4.58 -2.46
N GLU A 86 -18.53 5.00 -1.19
CA GLU A 86 -19.54 4.83 -0.14
C GLU A 86 -20.85 5.55 -0.48
N SER A 87 -20.80 6.69 -1.18
CA SER A 87 -22.00 7.44 -1.56
C SER A 87 -22.90 6.69 -2.55
N LEU A 88 -22.34 5.72 -3.30
CA LEU A 88 -23.07 4.88 -4.25
C LEU A 88 -23.79 3.69 -3.57
N LEU A 89 -23.46 3.40 -2.32
CA LEU A 89 -23.99 2.27 -1.58
C LEU A 89 -25.22 2.68 -0.75
N SER A 90 -26.19 1.78 -0.63
CA SER A 90 -27.24 1.91 0.39
C SER A 90 -26.66 1.72 1.80
N ASP A 91 -27.40 2.14 2.83
CA ASP A 91 -26.93 2.00 4.21
C ASP A 91 -26.75 0.53 4.62
N ASP A 92 -27.61 -0.37 4.13
CA ASP A 92 -27.45 -1.83 4.32
C ASP A 92 -26.17 -2.34 3.64
N GLN A 93 -25.90 -1.86 2.42
CA GLN A 93 -24.69 -2.22 1.67
C GLN A 93 -23.42 -1.70 2.37
N LYS A 94 -23.45 -0.47 2.92
CA LYS A 94 -22.34 0.09 3.71
C LYS A 94 -22.06 -0.74 4.95
N GLN A 95 -23.11 -1.13 5.68
CA GLN A 95 -22.95 -1.94 6.88
C GLN A 95 -22.32 -3.29 6.54
N LYS A 96 -22.79 -3.94 5.47
CA LYS A 96 -22.22 -5.21 5.01
C LYS A 96 -20.77 -5.06 4.54
N ALA A 97 -20.46 -4.00 3.79
CA ALA A 97 -19.10 -3.70 3.35
C ALA A 97 -18.14 -3.53 4.54
N ARG A 98 -18.54 -2.79 5.57
CA ARG A 98 -17.74 -2.60 6.79
C ARG A 98 -17.43 -3.91 7.50
N THR A 99 -18.41 -4.81 7.59
CA THR A 99 -18.20 -6.14 8.17
C THR A 99 -17.19 -6.96 7.35
N LEU A 100 -17.36 -7.02 6.03
CA LEU A 100 -16.47 -7.78 5.15
C LEU A 100 -15.03 -7.26 5.19
N ILE A 101 -14.85 -5.94 5.08
CA ILE A 101 -13.53 -5.30 5.14
C ILE A 101 -12.87 -5.55 6.50
N SER A 102 -13.63 -5.45 7.61
CA SER A 102 -13.07 -5.69 8.95
C SER A 102 -12.57 -7.12 9.12
N GLN A 103 -13.33 -8.11 8.62
CA GLN A 103 -12.91 -9.51 8.65
C GLN A 103 -11.65 -9.74 7.81
N GLU A 104 -11.55 -9.12 6.63
CA GLU A 104 -10.38 -9.25 5.77
C GLU A 104 -9.12 -8.63 6.41
N ILE A 105 -9.27 -7.46 7.05
CA ILE A 105 -8.18 -6.82 7.81
C ILE A 105 -7.72 -7.75 8.92
N GLU A 106 -8.64 -8.33 9.69
CA GLU A 106 -8.32 -9.24 10.78
C GLU A 106 -7.59 -10.49 10.28
N LEU A 107 -8.07 -11.11 9.19
CA LEU A 107 -7.41 -12.26 8.57
C LEU A 107 -5.99 -11.93 8.07
N ARG A 108 -5.80 -10.75 7.48
CA ARG A 108 -4.48 -10.28 7.02
C ARG A 108 -3.53 -10.04 8.20
N GLU A 109 -4.02 -9.47 9.30
CA GLU A 109 -3.23 -9.29 10.51
C GLU A 109 -2.87 -10.63 11.16
N GLN A 110 -3.81 -11.57 11.25
CA GLN A 110 -3.52 -12.92 11.72
C GLN A 110 -2.46 -13.62 10.84
N HIS A 111 -2.56 -13.49 9.51
CA HIS A 111 -1.57 -14.03 8.58
C HIS A 111 -0.20 -13.35 8.72
N ARG A 112 -0.15 -12.06 9.01
CA ARG A 112 1.10 -11.34 9.31
C ARG A 112 1.72 -11.84 10.61
N GLN A 113 0.92 -12.12 11.63
CA GLN A 113 1.37 -12.62 12.92
C GLN A 113 1.84 -14.09 12.87
N SER A 114 1.24 -14.91 11.99
CA SER A 114 1.59 -16.33 11.83
C SER A 114 2.84 -16.56 10.97
N MET A 115 3.27 -15.55 10.19
CA MET A 115 4.56 -15.55 9.51
C MET A 115 5.68 -15.25 10.52
N PRO A 116 6.57 -16.21 10.84
CA PRO A 116 7.72 -15.91 11.68
C PRO A 116 8.57 -14.83 11.01
N PRO A 117 9.16 -13.89 11.77
CA PRO A 117 10.04 -12.89 11.18
C PRO A 117 11.12 -13.65 10.41
N ARG A 118 11.33 -13.30 9.13
CA ARG A 118 12.42 -13.84 8.33
C ARG A 118 13.71 -13.60 9.12
N ARG A 119 14.17 -14.63 9.84
CA ARG A 119 15.48 -14.61 10.47
C ARG A 119 16.43 -14.33 9.33
N ARG A 120 17.02 -13.13 9.32
CA ARG A 120 18.25 -12.88 8.57
C ARG A 120 19.22 -13.92 9.10
N GLU A 121 19.37 -15.02 8.37
CA GLU A 121 20.43 -15.99 8.61
C GLU A 121 21.74 -15.22 8.45
N ARG A 122 22.25 -14.72 9.59
CA ARG A 122 23.66 -14.41 9.73
C ARG A 122 24.37 -15.75 9.61
N SER A 123 24.82 -16.07 8.41
CA SER A 123 25.83 -17.08 8.18
C SER A 123 27.06 -16.67 9.00
N ALA A 124 27.20 -17.23 10.20
CA ALA A 124 28.45 -17.21 10.94
C ALA A 124 29.42 -18.15 10.19
N PRO A 125 30.63 -17.70 9.82
CA PRO A 125 31.64 -18.64 9.35
C PRO A 125 32.06 -19.50 10.54
N SER A 126 31.67 -20.78 10.50
CA SER A 126 32.31 -21.84 11.27
C SER A 126 33.66 -22.19 10.62
N GLY A 127 34.68 -22.38 11.45
CA GLY A 127 35.93 -23.07 11.10
C GLY A 127 37.12 -22.11 10.92
N GLY A 128 38.24 -22.24 11.62
CA GLY A 128 38.63 -23.26 12.60
C GLY A 128 39.95 -22.86 13.25
N SER A 129 40.15 -23.31 14.48
CA SER A 129 41.43 -23.29 15.18
C SER A 129 42.37 -24.33 14.58
N LEU A 130 43.64 -23.98 14.40
CA LEU A 130 44.83 -24.69 14.89
C LEU A 130 46.07 -23.83 14.61
#